data_AF-A0AAD5BGM7-F1
#
_entry.id   AF-A0AAD5BGM7-F1
#
_cell.length_a   1.000
_cell.length_b   1.000
_cell.length_c   1.000
_cell.angle_alpha   90.00
_cell.angle_beta   90.00
_cell.angle_gamma   90.00
#
_symmetry.space_group_name_H-M   'P 1'
#
loop_
_entity.id
_entity.type
_entity.pdbx_description
1 polymer ?
#
loop_
_entity_poly.entity_id
_entity_poly.type
_entity_poly.pdbx_seq_one_letter_code
_entity_poly.pdbx_strand_id
1 'polypeptide(L)'
;MPWFSKREEVSIAPDKSARVKCWEKRDRFFQCLGENYIDNSLDPKELPKVNEKCGDIKKEFEQDCVSSWVKYFQEKRYNDLVRQRYIAKLESEGAQPLPFKIESIKK
;
A
#
# COMPACT_ATOMS: atom_id res chain seq x y z
N MET A 1 1.58 2.07 42.48
CA MET A 1 0.23 1.95 41.89
C MET A 1 0.40 1.54 40.44
N PRO A 2 -0.01 0.32 40.06
CA PRO A 2 0.30 -0.23 38.74
C PRO A 2 -0.68 0.32 37.71
N TRP A 3 -0.26 1.39 37.04
CA TRP A 3 -0.87 1.86 35.80
C TRP A 3 -0.38 0.95 34.66
N PHE A 4 -1.20 0.75 33.63
CA PHE A 4 -1.01 -0.15 32.48
C PHE A 4 -1.43 -1.62 32.67
N SER A 5 -2.73 -1.81 32.92
CA SER A 5 -3.46 -2.93 32.33
C SER A 5 -4.24 -2.41 31.12
N LYS A 6 -3.55 -2.08 30.03
CA LYS A 6 -4.20 -1.87 28.74
C LYS A 6 -4.26 -3.24 28.09
N ARG A 7 -5.47 -3.81 28.03
CA ARG A 7 -5.77 -5.07 27.33
C ARG A 7 -5.25 -4.91 25.90
N GLU A 8 -4.22 -5.67 25.57
CA GLU A 8 -3.66 -5.74 24.22
C GLU A 8 -4.73 -6.38 23.35
N GLU A 9 -5.35 -5.58 22.48
CA GLU A 9 -6.27 -6.07 21.47
C GLU A 9 -5.40 -6.82 20.46
N VAL A 10 -5.15 -8.10 20.73
CA VAL A 10 -4.44 -8.99 19.82
C VAL A 10 -5.27 -9.02 18.54
N SER A 11 -4.86 -8.26 17.54
CA SER A 11 -5.44 -8.35 16.20
C SER A 11 -5.20 -9.78 15.73
N ILE A 12 -6.21 -10.63 15.86
CA ILE A 12 -6.16 -12.02 15.42
C ILE A 12 -5.70 -11.98 13.97
N ALA A 13 -4.51 -12.51 13.70
CA ALA A 13 -3.97 -12.52 12.36
C ALA A 13 -4.98 -13.28 11.48
N PRO A 14 -5.44 -12.69 10.36
CA PRO A 14 -6.43 -13.35 9.53
C PRO A 14 -5.92 -14.70 9.06
N ASP A 15 -6.81 -15.70 9.07
CA ASP A 15 -6.52 -17.03 8.55
C ASP A 15 -5.99 -16.97 7.13
N LYS A 16 -5.21 -17.98 6.71
CA LYS A 16 -4.58 -18.03 5.38
C LYS A 16 -5.60 -17.78 4.25
N SER A 17 -6.80 -18.34 4.35
CA SER A 17 -7.88 -18.15 3.37
C SER A 17 -8.40 -16.72 3.30
N ALA A 18 -8.53 -16.03 4.44
CA ALA A 18 -8.93 -14.63 4.49
C ALA A 18 -7.88 -13.71 3.87
N ARG A 19 -6.59 -14.03 4.04
CA ARG A 19 -5.49 -13.29 3.40
C ARG A 19 -5.51 -13.41 1.88
N VAL A 20 -5.79 -14.60 1.35
CA VAL A 20 -5.91 -14.82 -0.10
C VAL A 20 -7.04 -13.96 -0.66
N LYS A 21 -8.23 -13.99 -0.05
CA LYS A 21 -9.36 -13.14 -0.46
C LYS A 21 -9.00 -11.65 -0.44
N CYS A 22 -8.36 -11.19 0.64
CA CYS A 22 -7.90 -9.83 0.76
C CYS A 22 -6.93 -9.43 -0.38
N TRP A 23 -5.97 -10.30 -0.73
CA TRP A 23 -5.04 -10.02 -1.83
C TRP A 23 -5.72 -10.00 -3.20
N GLU A 24 -6.70 -10.87 -3.44
CA GLU A 24 -7.50 -10.84 -4.67
C GLU A 24 -8.27 -9.52 -4.82
N LYS A 25 -8.91 -9.03 -3.75
CA LYS A 25 -9.60 -7.73 -3.76
C LYS A 25 -8.63 -6.56 -3.92
N ARG A 26 -7.48 -6.62 -3.25
CA ARG A 26 -6.39 -5.64 -3.39
C ARG A 26 -5.95 -5.52 -4.85
N ASP A 27 -5.69 -6.65 -5.50
CA ASP A 27 -5.15 -6.65 -6.86
C ASP A 27 -6.17 -6.12 -7.87
N ARG A 28 -7.47 -6.44 -7.69
CA ARG A 28 -8.55 -5.84 -8.47
C ARG A 28 -8.63 -4.33 -8.26
N PHE A 29 -8.53 -3.84 -7.02
CA PHE A 29 -8.52 -2.41 -6.74
C PHE A 29 -7.33 -1.72 -7.42
N PHE A 30 -6.13 -2.30 -7.32
CA PHE A 30 -4.92 -1.74 -7.91
C PHE A 30 -4.92 -1.77 -9.44
N GLN A 31 -5.53 -2.79 -10.05
CA GLN A 31 -5.76 -2.83 -11.48
C GLN A 31 -6.67 -1.67 -11.92
N CYS A 32 -7.80 -1.46 -11.23
CA CYS A 32 -8.70 -0.34 -11.52
C CYS A 32 -7.99 1.02 -11.40
N LEU A 33 -7.16 1.21 -10.36
CA LEU A 33 -6.36 2.43 -10.22
C LEU A 33 -5.37 2.61 -11.38
N GLY A 34 -4.74 1.51 -11.85
CA GLY A 34 -3.82 1.53 -12.99
C GLY A 34 -4.51 1.92 -14.30
N GLU A 35 -5.67 1.34 -14.59
CA GLU A 35 -6.46 1.62 -15.79
C GLU A 35 -6.97 3.08 -15.84
N ASN A 36 -7.19 3.69 -14.67
CA ASN A 36 -7.66 5.07 -14.55
C ASN A 36 -6.54 6.09 -14.31
N TYR A 37 -5.27 5.68 -14.42
CA TYR A 37 -4.10 6.54 -14.21
C TYR A 37 -4.14 7.25 -12.85
N ILE A 38 -4.42 6.50 -11.78
CA ILE A 38 -4.44 7.00 -10.40
C ILE A 38 -3.25 6.43 -9.63
N ASP A 39 -2.31 7.30 -9.28
CA ASP A 39 -1.09 6.90 -8.56
C ASP A 39 -1.31 6.84 -7.04
N ASN A 40 -1.94 7.87 -6.48
CA ASN A 40 -2.17 7.98 -5.04
C ASN A 40 -3.68 7.94 -4.73
N SER A 41 -4.17 6.78 -4.29
CA SER A 41 -5.57 6.62 -3.90
C SER A 41 -5.93 7.26 -2.55
N LEU A 42 -4.95 7.77 -1.82
CA LEU A 42 -5.11 8.46 -0.53
C LEU A 42 -5.07 9.99 -0.67
N ASP A 43 -4.70 10.53 -1.83
CA ASP A 43 -4.66 11.98 -2.06
C ASP A 43 -6.08 12.55 -2.12
N PRO A 44 -6.43 13.56 -1.29
CA PRO A 44 -7.73 14.23 -1.34
C PRO A 44 -8.16 14.71 -2.73
N LYS A 45 -7.21 15.04 -3.60
CA LYS A 45 -7.47 15.49 -4.98
C LYS A 45 -7.92 14.35 -5.89
N GLU A 46 -7.41 13.14 -5.67
CA GLU A 46 -7.73 11.96 -6.47
C GLU A 46 -8.92 11.18 -5.90
N LEU A 47 -9.28 11.39 -4.62
CA LEU A 47 -10.41 10.71 -3.97
C LEU A 47 -11.73 10.77 -4.77
N PRO A 48 -12.16 11.91 -5.36
CA PRO A 48 -13.36 11.94 -6.18
C PRO A 48 -13.30 10.97 -7.37
N LYS A 49 -12.15 10.94 -8.07
CA LYS A 49 -11.90 10.06 -9.22
C LYS A 49 -11.83 8.59 -8.81
N VAL A 50 -11.19 8.29 -7.68
CA VAL A 50 -11.15 6.95 -7.09
C VAL A 50 -12.55 6.47 -6.76
N ASN A 51 -13.37 7.31 -6.13
CA ASN A 51 -14.73 6.94 -5.75
C ASN A 51 -15.64 6.77 -6.97
N GLU A 52 -15.46 7.59 -8.01
CA GLU A 52 -16.24 7.50 -9.25
C GLU A 52 -15.89 6.26 -10.06
N LYS A 53 -14.59 5.93 -10.22
CA LYS A 53 -14.14 4.86 -11.11
C LYS A 53 -13.96 3.51 -10.43
N CYS A 54 -13.49 3.53 -9.18
CA CYS A 54 -13.08 2.34 -8.44
C CYS A 54 -13.76 2.23 -7.07
N GLY A 55 -14.80 3.05 -6.79
CA GLY A 55 -15.41 3.17 -5.46
C GLY A 55 -16.01 1.87 -4.94
N ASP A 56 -16.66 1.09 -5.80
CA ASP A 56 -17.27 -0.18 -5.38
C ASP A 56 -16.20 -1.25 -5.10
N ILE A 57 -15.16 -1.33 -5.95
CA ILE A 57 -14.02 -2.25 -5.74
C ILE A 57 -13.25 -1.86 -4.47
N LYS A 58 -13.13 -0.56 -4.20
CA LYS A 58 -12.51 -0.04 -2.97
C LYS A 58 -13.28 -0.48 -1.72
N LYS A 59 -14.62 -0.42 -1.75
CA LYS A 59 -15.45 -0.90 -0.63
C LYS A 59 -15.28 -2.39 -0.40
N GLU A 60 -15.24 -3.21 -1.45
CA GLU A 60 -14.98 -4.65 -1.32
C GLU A 60 -13.60 -4.92 -0.72
N PHE A 61 -12.58 -4.17 -1.16
CA PHE A 61 -11.23 -4.24 -0.61
C PHE A 61 -11.19 -3.85 0.88
N GLU A 62 -11.89 -2.80 1.27
CA GLU A 62 -12.00 -2.35 2.67
C GLU A 62 -12.80 -3.32 3.56
N GLN A 63 -13.76 -4.06 2.99
CA GLN A 63 -14.57 -5.05 3.72
C GLN A 63 -13.84 -6.38 3.96
N ASP A 64 -13.13 -6.89 2.95
CA ASP A 64 -12.47 -8.20 3.01
C ASP A 64 -11.05 -8.16 3.59
N CYS A 65 -10.46 -6.97 3.74
CA CYS A 65 -9.14 -6.79 4.32
C CYS A 65 -9.17 -6.11 5.70
N VAL A 66 -8.14 -6.39 6.50
CA VAL A 66 -7.90 -5.67 7.74
C VAL A 66 -7.57 -4.21 7.42
N SER A 67 -8.21 -3.26 8.11
CA SER A 67 -8.05 -1.81 7.88
C SER A 67 -6.60 -1.33 7.94
N SER A 68 -5.77 -1.89 8.83
CA SER A 68 -4.35 -1.60 8.91
C SER A 68 -3.58 -2.02 7.65
N TRP A 69 -3.99 -3.11 7.01
CA TRP A 69 -3.40 -3.60 5.76
C TRP A 69 -3.84 -2.76 4.57
N VAL A 70 -5.11 -2.36 4.54
CA VAL A 70 -5.67 -1.50 3.49
C VAL A 70 -4.88 -0.20 3.37
N LYS A 71 -4.63 0.47 4.50
CA LYS A 71 -3.82 1.70 4.52
C LYS A 71 -2.38 1.44 4.09
N TYR A 72 -1.74 0.43 4.70
CA TYR A 72 -0.35 0.08 4.37
C TYR A 72 -0.16 -0.26 2.89
N PHE A 73 -1.05 -1.05 2.29
CA PHE A 73 -0.92 -1.43 0.89
C PHE A 73 -1.06 -0.25 -0.07
N GLN A 74 -1.95 0.69 0.23
CA GLN A 74 -2.11 1.91 -0.59
C GLN A 74 -0.86 2.80 -0.51
N GLU A 75 -0.35 3.03 0.70
CA GLU A 75 0.90 3.79 0.90
C GLU A 75 2.08 3.10 0.21
N LYS A 76 2.18 1.78 0.35
CA LYS A 76 3.23 0.98 -0.30
C LYS A 76 3.18 1.10 -1.82
N ARG A 77 2.01 0.95 -2.43
CA ARG A 77 1.85 1.10 -3.89
C ARG A 77 2.36 2.46 -4.37
N TYR A 78 1.98 3.54 -3.70
CA TYR A 78 2.44 4.88 -4.05
C TYR A 78 3.97 5.02 -3.90
N ASN A 79 4.53 4.58 -2.78
CA ASN A 79 5.97 4.64 -2.54
C ASN A 79 6.77 3.82 -3.55
N ASP A 80 6.28 2.65 -3.93
CA ASP A 80 6.91 1.79 -4.93
C ASP A 80 6.90 2.46 -6.32
N LEU A 81 5.80 3.10 -6.71
CA LEU A 81 5.71 3.89 -7.95
C LEU A 81 6.68 5.07 -7.95
N VAL A 82 6.74 5.84 -6.86
CA VAL A 82 7.65 6.98 -6.71
C VAL A 82 9.10 6.50 -6.77
N ARG A 83 9.42 5.41 -6.07
CA ARG A 83 10.75 4.80 -6.09
C ARG A 83 11.14 4.37 -7.50
N GLN A 84 10.26 3.69 -8.23
CA GLN A 84 10.51 3.25 -9.60
C GLN A 84 10.77 4.43 -10.54
N ARG A 85 9.96 5.50 -10.45
CA ARG A 85 10.17 6.73 -11.24
C ARG A 85 11.49 7.40 -10.94
N TYR A 86 11.88 7.45 -9.67
CA TYR A 86 13.14 8.02 -9.25
C TYR A 86 14.33 7.20 -9.75
N ILE A 87 14.28 5.86 -9.65
CA ILE A 87 15.31 4.97 -10.19
C ILE A 87 15.43 5.15 -11.71
N ALA A 88 14.31 5.12 -12.43
CA ALA A 88 14.31 5.31 -13.89
C ALA A 88 14.91 6.67 -14.30
N LYS A 89 14.64 7.73 -13.53
CA LYS A 89 15.26 9.04 -13.74
C LYS A 89 16.77 8.99 -13.54
N LEU A 90 17.24 8.42 -12.43
CA LEU A 90 18.68 8.30 -12.16
C LEU A 90 19.41 7.48 -13.24
N GLU A 91 18.83 6.37 -13.68
CA GLU A 91 19.37 5.54 -14.76
C GLU A 91 19.46 6.33 -16.07
N SER A 92 18.46 7.16 -16.38
CA SER A 92 18.50 8.03 -17.56
C SER A 92 19.57 9.12 -17.48
N GLU A 93 19.95 9.54 -16.27
CA GLU A 93 21.03 10.49 -15.99
C GLU A 93 22.41 9.82 -15.93
N GLY A 94 22.48 8.50 -16.18
CA GLY A 94 23.72 7.72 -16.22
C GLY A 94 24.19 7.18 -14.87
N ALA A 95 23.35 7.22 -13.83
CA ALA A 95 23.68 6.61 -12.54
C ALA A 95 23.75 5.08 -12.67
N GLN A 96 24.73 4.47 -12.00
CA GLN A 96 24.88 3.02 -11.93
C GLN A 96 24.52 2.52 -10.53
N PRO A 97 23.92 1.32 -10.40
CA PRO A 97 23.66 0.72 -9.11
C PRO A 97 24.98 0.42 -8.40
N LEU A 98 25.03 0.65 -7.09
CA LEU A 98 26.20 0.32 -6.30
C LEU A 98 26.43 -1.20 -6.32
N PRO A 99 27.69 -1.65 -6.46
CA PRO A 99 28.01 -3.08 -6.51
C PRO A 99 27.83 -3.80 -5.16
N PHE A 100 27.53 -3.07 -4.08
CA PHE A 100 27.31 -3.61 -2.75
C PHE A 100 26.15 -2.90 -2.06
N LYS A 101 25.46 -3.62 -1.17
CA LYS A 101 24.37 -3.08 -0.36
C LYS A 101 24.97 -2.27 0.79
N ILE A 102 24.67 -0.98 0.86
CA ILE A 102 25.05 -0.16 2.02
C ILE A 102 24.20 -0.64 3.20
N GLU A 103 24.84 -1.27 4.18
CA GLU A 103 24.21 -1.51 5.47
C GLU A 103 23.97 -0.17 6.14
N SER A 104 22.71 0.24 6.25
CA SER A 104 22.32 1.47 6.93
C SER A 104 22.83 1.42 8.36
N ILE A 105 23.78 2.29 8.70
CA ILE A 105 24.28 2.48 10.06
C ILE A 105 23.06 2.75 10.95
N LYS A 106 22.73 1.79 11.82
CA LYS A 106 21.73 1.98 12.87
C LYS A 106 22.24 3.10 13.76
N LYS A 107 21.58 4.25 13.71
CA LYS A 107 21.76 5.31 14.71
C LYS A 107 20.98 4.97 15.96
#